data_AF-A0A4U7F714-F1
#
_entry.id   AF-A0A4U7F714-F1
#
_cell.length_a   1.000
_cell.length_b   1.000
_cell.length_c   1.000
_cell.angle_alpha   90.00
_cell.angle_beta   90.00
_cell.angle_gamma   90.00
#
_symmetry.space_group_name_H-M   'P 1'
#
loop_
_entity.id
_entity.type
_entity.pdbx_description
1 polymer ?
#
loop_
_entity_poly.entity_id
_entity_poly.type
_entity_poly.pdbx_seq_one_letter_code
_entity_poly.pdbx_strand_id
1 'polypeptide(L)' 'MDCPVCGTAVVAFSELPDEVRERLEADPGRQRQSVEHRRERHTACPDCTLEIHGCGQPYAVPEEATPAR' A
#
# COMPACT_ATOMS: atom_id res chain seq x y z
N MET A 1 1.30 -10.36 8.10
CA MET A 1 0.25 -10.84 7.18
C MET A 1 0.85 -10.85 5.80
N ASP A 2 0.53 -11.85 4.99
CA ASP A 2 1.05 -11.92 3.62
C ASP A 2 0.15 -11.14 2.67
N CYS A 3 0.77 -10.51 1.67
CA CYS A 3 0.08 -9.77 0.65
C CYS A 3 -0.80 -10.73 -0.16
N PRO A 4 -2.12 -10.50 -0.29
CA PRO A 4 -3.00 -11.37 -1.05
C PRO A 4 -2.75 -11.34 -2.57
N VAL A 5 -1.89 -10.45 -3.05
CA VAL A 5 -1.55 -10.29 -4.48
C VAL A 5 -0.31 -11.10 -4.83
N CYS A 6 0.81 -10.84 -4.15
CA CYS A 6 2.11 -11.41 -4.51
C CYS A 6 2.69 -12.36 -3.46
N GLY A 7 2.05 -12.53 -2.30
CA GLY A 7 2.51 -13.40 -1.22
C GLY A 7 3.63 -12.81 -0.35
N THR A 8 4.20 -11.65 -0.69
CA THR A 8 5.19 -10.97 0.17
C THR A 8 4.56 -10.50 1.48
N ALA A 9 5.29 -10.57 2.60
CA ALA A 9 4.87 -9.97 3.86
C ALA A 9 4.54 -8.47 3.72
N VAL A 10 3.34 -8.07 4.17
CA VAL A 10 3.02 -6.63 4.30
C VAL A 10 3.63 -6.06 5.57
N VAL A 11 4.10 -4.81 5.46
CA VAL A 11 4.71 -4.04 6.54
C VAL A 11 3.86 -2.81 6.86
N ALA A 12 4.12 -2.12 7.97
CA ALA A 12 3.47 -0.83 8.20
C ALA A 12 3.85 0.16 7.09
N PHE A 13 2.93 1.05 6.71
CA PHE A 13 3.19 2.01 5.63
C PHE A 13 4.39 2.91 5.95
N SER A 14 4.60 3.23 7.24
CA SER A 14 5.76 3.97 7.73
C SER A 14 7.09 3.20 7.67
N GLU A 15 7.05 1.87 7.55
CA GLU A 15 8.21 0.98 7.48
C GLU A 15 8.59 0.60 6.04
N LEU A 16 7.87 1.14 5.04
CA LEU A 16 8.26 1.00 3.64
C LEU A 16 9.63 1.64 3.37
N PRO A 17 10.40 1.13 2.40
CA PRO A 17 11.56 1.83 1.88
C PRO A 17 11.19 3.26 1.47
N ASP A 18 12.03 4.25 1.81
CA ASP A 18 11.73 5.67 1.60
C ASP A 18 11.32 5.96 0.15
N GLU A 19 12.08 5.44 -0.82
CA GLU A 19 11.79 5.61 -2.25
C GLU A 19 10.38 5.11 -2.62
N VAL A 20 9.97 3.97 -2.08
CA VAL A 20 8.64 3.39 -2.35
C VAL A 20 7.57 4.22 -1.65
N ARG A 21 7.79 4.58 -0.38
CA ARG A 21 6.86 5.37 0.42
C ARG A 21 6.60 6.74 -0.20
N GLU A 22 7.66 7.48 -0.54
CA GLU A 22 7.59 8.81 -1.15
C GLU A 22 6.84 8.75 -2.48
N ARG A 23 7.12 7.73 -3.31
CA ARG A 23 6.39 7.52 -4.57
C ARG A 23 4.89 7.28 -4.33
N LEU A 24 4.52 6.49 -3.32
CA LEU A 24 3.11 6.21 -2.99
C LEU A 24 2.41 7.39 -2.31
N GLU A 25 3.13 8.25 -1.60
CA GLU A 25 2.62 9.49 -1.03
C GLU A 25 2.37 10.55 -2.10
N ALA A 26 3.22 10.61 -3.12
CA ALA A 26 3.08 11.52 -4.25
C ALA A 26 1.98 11.11 -5.26
N ASP A 27 1.52 9.85 -5.25
CA ASP A 27 0.51 9.34 -6.18
C ASP A 27 -0.88 9.99 -5.92
N PRO A 28 -1.38 10.86 -6.83
CA PRO A 28 -2.66 11.53 -6.65
C PRO A 28 -3.85 10.56 -6.67
N GLY A 29 -3.74 9.40 -7.33
CA GLY A 29 -4.77 8.35 -7.33
C GLY A 29 -4.93 7.66 -5.97
N ARG A 30 -3.93 7.83 -5.08
CA ARG A 30 -3.88 7.25 -3.73
C ARG A 30 -4.09 8.27 -2.62
N GLN A 31 -4.27 9.55 -2.92
CA GLN A 31 -4.49 10.62 -1.93
C GLN A 31 -5.97 10.76 -1.51
N ARG A 32 -6.62 9.65 -1.12
CA ARG A 32 -7.98 9.67 -0.54
C ARG A 32 -7.99 10.02 0.94
N GLN A 33 -6.87 9.79 1.61
CA GLN A 33 -6.60 10.06 3.03
C GLN A 33 -5.25 10.78 3.14
N SER A 34 -5.09 11.57 4.21
CA SER A 34 -3.85 12.28 4.51
C SER A 34 -2.66 11.32 4.65
N VAL A 35 -1.46 11.79 4.28
CA VAL A 35 -0.21 11.03 4.44
C VAL A 35 0.01 10.59 5.89
N GLU A 36 -0.27 11.46 6.85
CA GLU A 36 -0.19 11.14 8.28
C GLU A 36 -1.07 9.94 8.66
N HIS A 37 -2.35 9.97 8.26
CA HIS A 37 -3.28 8.86 8.50
C HIS A 37 -2.79 7.55 7.87
N ARG A 38 -2.25 7.61 6.66
CA ARG A 38 -1.69 6.43 5.98
C ARG A 38 -0.51 5.85 6.76
N ARG A 39 0.43 6.68 7.21
CA ARG A 39 1.60 6.24 8.00
C ARG A 39 1.21 5.58 9.32
N GLU A 40 0.15 6.04 9.97
CA GLU A 40 -0.28 5.50 11.26
C GLU A 40 -1.18 4.27 11.15
N ARG A 41 -2.04 4.24 10.13
CA ARG A 41 -3.18 3.30 10.09
C ARG A 41 -3.07 2.27 8.99
N HIS A 42 -2.14 2.41 8.04
CA HIS A 42 -2.09 1.53 6.87
C HIS A 42 -0.91 0.57 6.94
N THR A 43 -1.09 -0.57 6.27
CA THR A 43 -0.01 -1.47 5.89
C THR A 43 0.13 -1.47 4.37
N ALA A 44 1.32 -1.80 3.89
CA ALA A 44 1.59 -1.89 2.47
C ALA A 44 2.54 -3.06 2.14
N CYS A 45 2.39 -3.55 0.92
CA CYS A 45 3.33 -4.50 0.35
C CYS A 45 4.51 -3.75 -0.29
N PRO A 46 5.76 -4.02 0.11
CA PRO A 46 6.91 -3.35 -0.49
C PRO A 46 7.16 -3.76 -1.94
N ASP A 47 6.77 -4.99 -2.34
CA ASP A 47 6.95 -5.51 -3.70
C ASP A 47 5.89 -4.97 -4.67
N CYS A 48 4.61 -5.28 -4.43
CA CYS A 48 3.56 -4.92 -5.37
C CYS A 48 2.89 -3.58 -5.06
N THR A 49 3.24 -2.90 -3.96
CA THR A 49 2.64 -1.61 -3.55
C THR A 49 1.13 -1.64 -3.25
N LEU A 50 0.56 -2.82 -2.98
CA LEU A 50 -0.77 -2.93 -2.40
C LEU A 50 -0.80 -2.21 -1.05
N GLU A 51 -1.75 -1.32 -0.86
CA GLU A 51 -1.97 -0.60 0.39
C GLU A 51 -3.30 -1.01 1.00
N ILE A 52 -3.28 -1.30 2.30
CA ILE A 52 -4.40 -1.84 3.06
C ILE A 52 -4.63 -0.93 4.27
N HIS A 53 -5.86 -0.47 4.45
CA HIS A 53 -6.22 0.26 5.65
C HIS A 53 -6.23 -0.69 6.87
N GLY A 54 -5.94 -0.20 8.07
CA GLY A 54 -5.84 -1.00 9.29
C GLY A 54 -7.13 -1.71 9.74
N CYS A 55 -8.25 -1.50 9.03
CA CYS A 55 -9.47 -2.30 9.16
C CYS A 55 -9.47 -3.56 8.26
N GLY A 56 -8.41 -3.78 7.47
CA GLY A 56 -8.28 -4.88 6.52
C GLY A 56 -8.83 -4.60 5.12
N GLN A 57 -9.39 -3.41 4.87
CA GLN A 57 -9.92 -3.06 3.55
C GLN A 57 -8.82 -2.58 2.60
N PRO A 58 -8.81 -3.02 1.32
CA PRO A 58 -7.87 -2.51 0.34
C PRO A 58 -8.09 -1.02 0.12
N TYR A 59 -7.03 -0.25 0.33
CA TYR A 59 -7.04 1.19 0.15
C TYR A 59 -6.63 1.56 -1.28
N ALA A 60 -5.53 0.99 -1.76
CA ALA A 60 -5.06 1.15 -3.13
C ALA A 60 -4.47 -0.17 -3.64
N VAL A 61 -5.02 -0.67 -4.74
CA VAL A 61 -4.56 -1.88 -5.42
C VAL A 61 -3.67 -1.42 -6.59
N PRO A 62 -2.45 -1.96 -6.75
CA PRO A 62 -1.61 -1.62 -7.89
C PRO A 62 -2.31 -2.05 -9.19
N GLU A 63 -2.14 -1.30 -10.27
CA GLU A 63 -2.75 -1.64 -11.56
C GLU A 63 -2.28 -3.04 -12.04
N GLU A 64 -1.04 -3.42 -11.73
CA GLU A 64 -0.45 -4.73 -12.04
C GLU A 64 -1.07 -5.90 -11.25
N ALA A 65 -1.83 -5.65 -10.18
CA ALA A 65 -2.55 -6.70 -9.44
C ALA A 65 -3.95 -6.99 -9.96
N THR A 66 -4.38 -6.34 -11.04
CA THR A 66 -5.54 -6.84 -11.76
C THR A 66 -5.13 -8.14 -12.47
N PRO A 67 -5.77 -9.29 -12.19
CA PRO A 67 -5.52 -10.47 -13.00
C PRO A 67 -5.84 -10.10 -14.45
N ALA A 68 -4.86 -10.27 -15.33
CA ALA A 68 -5.07 -10.20 -16.76
C ALA A 68 -6.28 -11.09 -17.08
N ARG A 69 -7.35 -10.49 -17.59
CA ARG A 69 -8.56 -11.19 -18.00
C ARG A 69 -8.27 -12.23 -19.07
#